data_AF-A0A9P7VE50-F1
#
_entry.id   AF-A0A9P7VE50-F1
#
_cell.length_a   1.000
_cell.length_b   1.000
_cell.length_c   1.000
_cell.angle_alpha   90.00
_cell.angle_beta   90.00
_cell.angle_gamma   90.00
#
_symmetry.space_group_name_H-M   'P 1'
#
loop_
_entity.id
_entity.type
_entity.pdbx_description
1 polymer ?
#
loop_
_entity_poly.entity_id
_entity_poly.type
_entity_poly.pdbx_seq_one_letter_code
_entity_poly.pdbx_strand_id
1 'polypeptide(L)'
;MKIPRAEELEAHSQYVLAEGTKGLWYGTFGALVLQTYLKYGQPAKYKVMNPSVRAAIIICPAITVSALWADLGSVEFDKRMYSSIYSEQKVLKEYQDWKALSASGKTLQVLDDHKNKVIATTWAGSLYYFKAKIFSKSSHIPQPQRWAKFQTLAAGSTVGAVALALGLYVAEGSRRKAHAELLAKAPSQEEIDRLQQEHDLEQYFSATKK
;
A
#
# COMPACT_ATOMS: atom_id res chain seq x y z
N MET A 1 5.35 -14.42 -29.53
CA MET A 1 4.78 -13.67 -28.40
C MET A 1 3.33 -14.08 -28.25
N LYS A 2 2.89 -14.45 -27.04
CA LYS A 2 1.46 -14.67 -26.73
C LYS A 2 0.78 -13.29 -26.69
N ILE A 3 -0.37 -13.15 -27.34
CA ILE A 3 -1.16 -11.92 -27.22
C ILE A 3 -1.78 -11.93 -25.82
N PRO A 4 -1.49 -10.93 -24.96
CA PRO A 4 -2.00 -10.90 -23.60
C PRO A 4 -3.52 -10.76 -23.62
N ARG A 5 -4.20 -11.43 -22.67
CA ARG A 5 -5.65 -11.27 -22.50
C ARG A 5 -5.95 -9.87 -21.95
N ALA A 6 -7.16 -9.36 -22.22
CA ALA A 6 -7.57 -8.04 -21.74
C ALA A 6 -7.46 -7.91 -20.21
N GLU A 7 -7.81 -8.97 -19.46
CA GLU A 7 -7.70 -9.00 -18.00
C GLU A 7 -6.25 -8.96 -17.51
N GLU A 8 -5.34 -9.65 -18.21
CA GLU A 8 -3.91 -9.65 -17.88
C GLU A 8 -3.30 -8.25 -18.10
N LEU A 9 -3.73 -7.57 -19.17
CA LEU A 9 -3.26 -6.22 -19.51
C LEU A 9 -3.78 -5.18 -18.52
N GLU A 10 -5.03 -5.31 -18.07
CA GLU A 10 -5.58 -4.46 -17.02
C GLU A 10 -4.84 -4.67 -15.69
N ALA A 11 -4.63 -5.93 -15.28
CA ALA A 11 -3.90 -6.28 -14.07
C ALA A 11 -2.44 -5.76 -14.09
N HIS A 12 -1.74 -5.93 -15.21
CA HIS A 12 -0.39 -5.41 -15.41
C HIS A 12 -0.35 -3.89 -15.29
N SER A 13 -1.23 -3.19 -16.01
CA SER A 13 -1.27 -1.72 -15.99
C SER A 13 -1.55 -1.15 -14.60
N GLN A 14 -2.46 -1.77 -13.84
CA GLN A 14 -2.77 -1.33 -12.48
C GLN A 14 -1.61 -1.59 -11.52
N TYR A 15 -0.92 -2.74 -11.65
CA TYR A 15 0.25 -3.04 -10.84
C TYR A 15 1.40 -2.08 -11.11
N VAL A 16 1.72 -1.82 -12.38
CA VAL A 16 2.75 -0.87 -12.80
C VAL A 16 2.43 0.55 -12.32
N LEU A 17 1.17 0.97 -12.41
CA LEU A 17 0.74 2.27 -11.91
C LEU A 17 0.86 2.36 -10.39
N ALA A 18 0.53 1.29 -9.66
CA ALA A 18 0.69 1.24 -8.21
C ALA A 18 2.16 1.35 -7.78
N GLU A 19 3.07 0.61 -8.43
CA GLU A 19 4.51 0.68 -8.17
C GLU A 19 5.10 2.03 -8.58
N GLY A 20 4.72 2.57 -9.75
CA GLY A 20 5.11 3.91 -10.17
C GLY A 20 4.64 5.00 -9.19
N THR A 21 3.43 4.86 -8.64
CA THR A 21 2.92 5.77 -7.61
C THR A 21 3.73 5.71 -6.32
N LYS A 22 4.19 4.51 -5.89
CA LYS A 22 5.13 4.37 -4.77
C LYS A 22 6.45 5.06 -5.07
N GLY A 23 6.99 4.86 -6.27
CA GLY A 23 8.20 5.54 -6.76
C GLY A 23 8.06 7.06 -6.77
N LEU A 24 6.90 7.58 -7.18
CA LEU A 24 6.60 9.01 -7.16
C LEU A 24 6.62 9.57 -5.73
N TRP A 25 6.05 8.85 -4.76
CA TRP A 25 6.10 9.24 -3.35
C TRP A 25 7.53 9.26 -2.81
N TYR A 26 8.32 8.23 -3.08
CA TYR A 26 9.73 8.17 -2.66
C TYR A 26 10.58 9.26 -3.31
N GLY A 27 10.41 9.47 -4.62
CA GLY A 27 11.10 10.51 -5.37
C GLY A 27 10.73 11.91 -4.90
N THR A 28 9.44 12.17 -4.67
CA THR A 28 8.97 13.46 -4.13
C THR A 28 9.51 13.72 -2.74
N PHE A 29 9.49 12.72 -1.85
CA PHE A 29 10.03 12.85 -0.50
C PHE A 29 11.54 13.16 -0.53
N GLY A 30 12.31 12.41 -1.32
CA GLY A 30 13.73 12.67 -1.51
C GLY A 30 14.02 14.07 -2.07
N ALA A 31 13.20 14.52 -3.02
CA ALA A 31 13.37 15.84 -3.62
C ALA A 31 13.00 17.00 -2.67
N LEU A 32 12.00 16.81 -1.79
CA LEU A 32 11.68 17.77 -0.73
C LEU A 32 12.81 17.86 0.31
N VAL A 33 13.44 16.74 0.67
CA VAL A 33 14.62 16.73 1.54
C VAL A 33 15.76 17.50 0.87
N LEU A 34 16.02 17.27 -0.41
CA LEU A 34 17.03 18.00 -1.16
C LEU A 34 16.73 19.51 -1.22
N GLN A 35 15.47 19.87 -1.48
CA GLN A 35 15.05 21.27 -1.54
C GLN A 35 15.19 21.98 -0.18
N THR A 36 14.80 21.32 0.91
CA THR A 36 14.95 21.88 2.26
C THR A 36 16.42 22.02 2.62
N TYR A 37 17.26 21.04 2.29
CA TYR A 37 18.71 21.12 2.45
C TYR A 37 19.30 22.32 1.70
N LEU A 38 18.94 22.53 0.44
CA LEU A 38 19.42 23.68 -0.35
C LEU A 38 18.94 25.02 0.23
N LYS A 39 17.68 25.09 0.69
CA LYS A 39 17.09 26.31 1.26
C LYS A 39 17.77 26.73 2.57
N TYR A 40 18.07 25.77 3.45
CA TYR A 40 18.63 26.06 4.79
C TYR A 40 20.16 26.00 4.83
N GLY A 41 20.79 25.14 4.03
CA GLY A 41 22.25 24.99 3.97
C GLY A 41 22.94 26.01 3.06
N GLN A 42 22.31 26.43 1.96
CA GLN A 42 22.89 27.38 1.00
C GLN A 42 21.89 28.48 0.61
N PRO A 43 21.42 29.30 1.56
CA PRO A 43 20.34 30.25 1.34
C PRO A 43 20.68 31.32 0.28
N ALA A 44 21.94 31.71 0.14
CA ALA A 44 22.39 32.68 -0.86
C ALA A 44 22.18 32.14 -2.30
N LYS A 45 22.61 30.90 -2.57
CA LYS A 45 22.47 30.28 -3.89
C LYS A 45 21.00 29.96 -4.22
N TYR A 46 20.24 29.51 -3.23
CA TYR A 46 18.83 29.20 -3.41
C TYR A 46 17.98 30.43 -3.77
N LYS A 47 18.28 31.60 -3.18
CA LYS A 47 17.57 32.86 -3.48
C LYS A 47 17.78 33.34 -4.92
N VAL A 48 18.96 33.10 -5.48
CA VAL A 48 19.33 33.51 -6.85
C VAL A 48 18.67 32.62 -7.91
N MET A 49 18.30 31.38 -7.57
CA MET A 49 17.68 30.46 -8.53
C MET A 49 16.29 30.93 -9.00
N ASN A 50 16.07 30.82 -10.32
CA ASN A 50 14.77 31.05 -10.92
C ASN A 50 13.73 30.02 -10.44
N PRO A 51 12.43 30.39 -10.37
CA PRO A 51 11.35 29.48 -9.97
C PRO A 51 11.32 28.18 -10.78
N SER A 52 11.57 28.22 -12.09
CA SER A 52 11.59 27.04 -12.95
C SER A 52 12.68 26.03 -12.55
N VAL A 53 13.86 26.51 -12.17
CA VAL A 53 14.96 25.63 -11.71
C VAL A 53 14.61 25.02 -10.36
N ARG A 54 13.95 25.77 -9.47
CA ARG A 54 13.46 25.24 -8.20
C ARG A 54 12.41 24.15 -8.40
N ALA A 55 11.52 24.30 -9.39
CA ALA A 55 10.55 23.28 -9.74
C ALA A 55 11.22 22.02 -10.33
N ALA A 56 12.21 22.20 -11.22
CA ALA A 56 12.95 21.09 -11.82
C ALA A 56 13.69 20.23 -10.78
N ILE A 57 14.21 20.82 -9.71
CA ILE A 57 14.83 20.08 -8.59
C ILE A 57 13.85 19.10 -7.94
N ILE A 58 12.55 19.41 -7.94
CA ILE A 58 11.52 18.54 -7.37
C ILE A 58 11.03 17.54 -8.42
N ILE A 59 10.67 18.04 -9.59
CA ILE A 59 9.97 17.28 -10.63
C ILE A 59 10.88 16.21 -11.25
N CYS A 60 12.13 16.56 -11.59
CA CYS A 60 13.02 15.62 -12.28
C CYS A 60 13.30 14.37 -11.43
N PRO A 61 13.74 14.47 -10.16
CA PRO A 61 13.94 13.28 -9.33
C PRO A 61 12.64 12.50 -9.07
N ALA A 62 11.51 13.19 -8.88
CA ALA A 62 10.22 12.54 -8.66
C ALA A 62 9.79 11.68 -9.86
N ILE A 63 9.90 12.22 -11.08
CA ILE A 63 9.58 11.48 -12.31
C ILE A 63 10.58 10.35 -12.55
N THR A 64 11.89 10.59 -12.39
CA THR A 64 12.91 9.56 -12.63
C THR A 64 12.73 8.37 -11.68
N VAL A 65 12.52 8.61 -10.38
CA VAL A 65 12.30 7.52 -9.42
C VAL A 65 10.97 6.81 -9.68
N SER A 66 9.92 7.55 -10.05
CA SER A 66 8.63 6.96 -10.46
C SER A 66 8.79 6.01 -11.64
N ALA A 67 9.49 6.43 -12.69
CA ALA A 67 9.74 5.62 -13.88
C ALA A 67 10.55 4.36 -13.55
N LEU A 68 11.61 4.48 -12.74
CA LEU A 68 12.42 3.33 -12.32
C LEU A 68 11.60 2.29 -11.54
N TRP A 69 10.72 2.73 -10.65
CA TRP A 69 9.85 1.82 -9.91
C TRP A 69 8.76 1.20 -10.77
N ALA A 70 8.23 1.93 -11.75
CA ALA A 70 7.29 1.39 -12.74
C ALA A 70 7.96 0.29 -13.59
N ASP A 71 9.20 0.50 -14.03
CA ASP A 71 9.97 -0.48 -14.81
C ASP A 71 10.28 -1.74 -13.99
N LEU A 72 10.77 -1.56 -12.75
CA LEU A 72 11.03 -2.68 -11.85
C LEU A 72 9.74 -3.44 -11.51
N GLY A 73 8.64 -2.72 -11.29
CA GLY A 73 7.32 -3.29 -11.05
C GLY A 73 6.80 -4.10 -12.23
N SER A 74 7.01 -3.62 -13.47
CA SER A 74 6.65 -4.37 -14.68
C SER A 74 7.39 -5.72 -14.75
N VAL A 75 8.70 -5.71 -14.52
CA VAL A 75 9.52 -6.94 -14.52
C VAL A 75 9.13 -7.88 -13.38
N GLU A 76 8.81 -7.33 -12.20
CA GLU A 76 8.39 -8.12 -11.05
C GLU A 76 7.00 -8.76 -11.25
N PHE A 77 6.08 -8.04 -11.89
CA PHE A 77 4.78 -8.58 -12.26
C PHE A 77 4.92 -9.75 -13.22
N ASP A 78 5.71 -9.60 -14.29
CA ASP A 78 5.92 -10.68 -15.28
C ASP A 78 6.53 -11.93 -14.63
N LYS A 79 7.48 -11.75 -13.71
CA LYS A 79 8.05 -12.86 -12.93
C LYS A 79 7.01 -13.57 -12.09
N ARG A 80 6.11 -12.83 -11.43
CA ARG A 80 5.05 -13.41 -10.59
C ARG A 80 4.00 -14.12 -11.43
N MET A 81 3.57 -13.48 -12.51
CA MET A 81 2.52 -13.95 -13.41
C MET A 81 2.94 -15.23 -14.14
N TYR A 82 4.13 -15.25 -14.73
CA TYR A 82 4.60 -16.36 -15.58
C TYR A 82 5.50 -17.38 -14.87
N SER A 83 5.59 -17.36 -13.52
CA SER A 83 6.42 -18.35 -12.81
C SER A 83 5.86 -19.79 -12.83
N SER A 84 4.53 -19.95 -12.83
CA SER A 84 3.85 -21.24 -12.89
C SER A 84 2.38 -21.08 -13.31
N ILE A 85 1.72 -22.17 -13.75
CA ILE A 85 0.29 -22.14 -14.09
C ILE A 85 -0.57 -21.79 -12.85
N TYR A 86 -0.18 -22.28 -11.68
CA TYR A 86 -0.85 -21.98 -10.42
C TYR A 86 -0.69 -20.50 -10.02
N SER A 87 0.50 -19.92 -10.19
CA SER A 87 0.73 -18.51 -9.88
C SER A 87 -0.04 -17.58 -10.81
N GLU A 88 -0.17 -17.92 -12.09
CA GLU A 88 -0.96 -17.16 -13.06
C GLU A 88 -2.43 -17.05 -12.59
N GLN A 89 -3.03 -18.19 -12.25
CA GLN A 89 -4.41 -18.23 -11.74
C GLN A 89 -4.56 -17.49 -10.42
N LYS A 90 -3.58 -17.63 -9.52
CA LYS A 90 -3.59 -16.96 -8.22
C LYS A 90 -3.54 -15.44 -8.35
N VAL A 91 -2.63 -14.91 -9.18
CA VAL A 91 -2.47 -13.46 -9.39
C VAL A 91 -3.73 -12.86 -10.02
N LEU A 92 -4.32 -13.55 -11.01
CA LEU A 92 -5.57 -13.10 -11.64
C LEU A 92 -6.75 -13.14 -10.65
N LYS A 93 -6.84 -14.18 -9.82
CA LYS A 93 -7.89 -14.28 -8.80
C LYS A 93 -7.75 -13.19 -7.75
N GLU A 94 -6.54 -12.95 -7.24
CA GLU A 94 -6.27 -11.86 -6.30
C GLU A 94 -6.63 -10.49 -6.90
N TYR A 95 -6.35 -10.29 -8.18
CA TYR A 95 -6.74 -9.07 -8.89
C TYR A 95 -8.26 -8.92 -9.02
N GLN A 96 -8.98 -9.99 -9.36
CA GLN A 96 -10.45 -9.98 -9.46
C GLN A 96 -11.09 -9.72 -8.09
N ASP A 97 -10.60 -10.38 -7.04
CA ASP A 97 -11.03 -10.17 -5.66
C ASP A 97 -10.78 -8.73 -5.22
N TRP A 98 -9.60 -8.18 -5.55
CA TRP A 98 -9.27 -6.78 -5.26
C TRP A 98 -10.14 -5.79 -6.05
N LYS A 99 -10.49 -6.11 -7.30
CA LYS A 99 -11.37 -5.29 -8.13
C LYS A 99 -12.80 -5.28 -7.59
N ALA A 100 -13.27 -6.41 -7.06
CA ALA A 100 -14.60 -6.57 -6.48
C ALA A 100 -14.80 -5.84 -5.14
N LEU A 101 -13.72 -5.49 -4.43
CA LEU A 101 -13.81 -4.75 -3.17
C LEU A 101 -14.29 -3.30 -3.37
N SER A 102 -15.13 -2.85 -2.45
CA SER A 102 -15.51 -1.43 -2.33
C SER A 102 -14.28 -0.55 -2.03
N ALA A 103 -14.33 0.73 -2.37
CA ALA A 103 -13.23 1.68 -2.16
C ALA A 103 -12.73 1.70 -0.69
N SER A 104 -13.63 1.56 0.28
CA SER A 104 -13.27 1.42 1.71
C SER A 104 -12.63 0.06 2.04
N GLY A 105 -13.07 -1.01 1.37
CA GLY A 105 -12.48 -2.34 1.49
C GLY A 105 -11.05 -2.37 0.94
N LYS A 106 -10.80 -1.70 -0.19
CA LYS A 106 -9.47 -1.60 -0.80
C LYS A 106 -8.47 -0.89 0.11
N THR A 107 -8.85 0.22 0.74
CA THR A 107 -7.96 0.95 1.65
C THR A 107 -7.68 0.14 2.92
N LEU A 108 -8.68 -0.55 3.47
CA LEU A 108 -8.50 -1.43 4.62
C LEU A 108 -7.63 -2.65 4.31
N GLN A 109 -7.75 -3.23 3.11
CA GLN A 109 -6.90 -4.36 2.70
C GLN A 109 -5.44 -3.93 2.59
N VAL A 110 -5.17 -2.81 1.92
CA VAL A 110 -3.81 -2.24 1.82
C VAL A 110 -3.24 -1.91 3.20
N LEU A 111 -4.09 -1.44 4.12
CA LEU A 111 -3.70 -1.16 5.50
C LEU A 111 -3.32 -2.44 6.26
N ASP A 112 -4.04 -3.54 6.03
CA ASP A 112 -3.80 -4.84 6.65
C ASP A 112 -2.50 -5.48 6.15
N ASP A 113 -2.28 -5.45 4.82
CA ASP A 113 -1.07 -5.97 4.16
C ASP A 113 0.22 -5.31 4.66
N HIS A 114 0.10 -4.09 5.18
CA HIS A 114 1.21 -3.31 5.71
C HIS A 114 1.05 -2.92 7.18
N LYS A 115 0.21 -3.63 7.96
CA LYS A 115 -0.15 -3.25 9.33
C LYS A 115 1.04 -2.91 10.22
N ASN A 116 2.08 -3.75 10.21
CA ASN A 116 3.27 -3.55 11.03
C ASN A 116 4.06 -2.31 10.62
N LYS A 117 4.18 -2.07 9.31
CA LYS A 117 4.84 -0.87 8.79
C LYS A 117 4.06 0.37 9.18
N VAL A 118 2.73 0.35 9.04
CA VAL A 118 1.87 1.49 9.34
C VAL A 118 1.90 1.84 10.83
N ILE A 119 1.83 0.85 11.71
CA ILE A 119 1.93 1.06 13.16
C ILE A 119 3.29 1.68 13.49
N ALA A 120 4.38 1.11 12.96
CA ALA A 120 5.74 1.60 13.21
C ALA A 120 5.95 3.02 12.67
N THR A 121 5.50 3.33 11.44
CA THR A 121 5.64 4.66 10.83
C THR A 121 4.77 5.70 11.52
N THR A 122 3.56 5.32 11.95
CA THR A 122 2.65 6.21 12.70
C THR A 122 3.26 6.55 14.05
N TRP A 123 3.79 5.56 14.76
CA TRP A 123 4.50 5.76 16.03
C TRP A 123 5.73 6.65 15.86
N ALA A 124 6.63 6.29 14.94
CA ALA A 124 7.85 7.06 14.68
C ALA A 124 7.54 8.50 14.23
N GLY A 125 6.52 8.67 13.37
CA GLY A 125 6.05 9.98 12.93
C GLY A 125 5.51 10.84 14.07
N SER A 126 4.73 10.24 14.98
CA SER A 126 4.23 10.95 16.17
C SER A 126 5.36 11.42 17.09
N LEU A 127 6.38 10.60 17.32
CA LEU A 127 7.57 10.96 18.10
C LEU A 127 8.36 12.09 17.45
N TYR A 128 8.58 12.01 16.14
CA TYR A 128 9.27 13.07 15.39
C TYR A 128 8.52 14.40 15.50
N TYR A 129 7.20 14.38 15.34
CA TYR A 129 6.36 15.57 15.48
C TYR A 129 6.46 16.19 16.88
N PHE A 130 6.34 15.38 17.94
CA PHE A 130 6.48 15.88 19.32
C PHE A 130 7.87 16.43 19.59
N LYS A 131 8.93 15.76 19.12
CA LYS A 131 10.29 16.27 19.22
C LYS A 131 10.43 17.62 18.51
N ALA A 132 9.98 17.74 17.27
CA ALA A 132 10.07 18.98 16.50
C ALA A 132 9.32 20.14 17.19
N LYS A 133 8.14 19.87 17.75
CA LYS A 133 7.33 20.88 18.45
C LYS A 133 7.98 21.34 19.77
N ILE A 134 8.46 20.41 20.59
CA ILE A 134 8.99 20.70 21.93
C ILE A 134 10.38 21.34 21.88
N PHE A 135 11.24 20.86 20.97
CA PHE A 135 12.61 21.36 20.79
C PHE A 135 12.72 22.49 19.78
N SER A 136 11.58 23.09 19.40
CA SER A 136 11.58 24.27 18.55
C SER A 136 12.28 25.45 19.24
N LYS A 137 12.97 26.27 18.44
CA LYS A 137 13.82 27.39 18.90
C LYS A 137 13.04 28.46 19.68
N SER A 138 11.73 28.54 19.51
CA SER A 138 10.84 29.51 20.18
C SER A 138 10.32 29.08 21.56
N SER A 139 10.66 27.87 22.01
CA SER A 139 10.22 27.38 23.32
C SER A 139 10.95 28.13 24.44
N HIS A 140 10.21 28.73 25.37
CA HIS A 140 10.77 29.42 26.55
C HIS A 140 11.01 28.47 27.73
N ILE A 141 10.81 27.16 27.53
CA ILE A 141 10.91 26.14 28.57
C ILE A 141 12.40 25.75 28.74
N PRO A 142 12.93 25.60 29.97
CA PRO A 142 14.29 25.14 30.21
C PRO A 142 14.49 23.67 29.76
N GLN A 143 15.71 23.32 29.34
CA GLN A 143 16.02 22.02 28.71
C GLN A 143 15.56 20.78 29.51
N PRO A 144 15.75 20.69 30.84
CA PRO A 144 15.30 19.51 31.60
C PRO A 144 13.78 19.31 31.55
N GLN A 145 13.02 20.42 31.61
CA GLN A 145 11.56 20.38 31.54
C GLN A 145 11.06 19.99 30.14
N ARG A 146 11.81 20.32 29.07
CA ARG A 146 11.50 19.85 27.70
C ARG A 146 11.64 18.34 27.59
N TRP A 147 12.69 17.77 28.17
CA TRP A 147 12.93 16.33 28.13
C TRP A 147 11.83 15.56 28.88
N ALA A 148 11.44 16.05 30.06
CA ALA A 148 10.34 15.48 30.83
C ALA A 148 9.00 15.52 30.05
N LYS A 149 8.67 16.66 29.41
CA LYS A 149 7.47 16.80 28.57
C LYS A 149 7.51 15.90 27.34
N PHE A 150 8.69 15.72 26.74
CA PHE A 150 8.86 14.81 25.61
C PHE A 150 8.64 13.35 26.02
N GLN A 151 9.19 12.92 27.15
CA GLN A 151 9.03 11.55 27.66
C GLN A 151 7.56 11.21 27.96
N THR A 152 6.81 12.13 28.57
CA THR A 152 5.38 11.88 28.86
C THR A 152 4.55 11.80 27.57
N LEU A 153 4.81 12.65 26.58
CA LEU A 153 4.17 12.59 25.28
C LEU A 153 4.58 11.36 24.47
N ALA A 154 5.85 10.94 24.57
CA ALA A 154 6.35 9.71 23.95
C ALA A 154 5.68 8.46 24.54
N ALA A 155 5.50 8.40 25.86
CA ALA A 155 4.74 7.35 26.51
C ALA A 155 3.28 7.34 26.02
N GLY A 156 2.64 8.52 25.92
CA GLY A 156 1.30 8.66 25.36
C GLY A 156 1.18 8.16 23.91
N SER A 157 2.15 8.50 23.05
CA SER A 157 2.17 8.00 21.66
C SER A 157 2.34 6.48 21.57
N THR A 158 3.06 5.88 22.52
CA THR A 158 3.26 4.43 22.58
C THR A 158 1.96 3.73 22.94
N VAL A 159 1.23 4.25 23.93
CA VAL A 159 -0.11 3.75 24.28
C VAL A 159 -1.06 3.87 23.08
N GLY A 160 -1.04 5.00 22.37
CA GLY A 160 -1.83 5.19 21.15
C GLY A 160 -1.49 4.19 20.05
N ALA A 161 -0.20 3.90 19.83
CA ALA A 161 0.24 2.92 18.83
C ALA A 161 -0.19 1.49 19.20
N VAL A 162 -0.13 1.12 20.48
CA VAL A 162 -0.61 -0.17 20.97
C VAL A 162 -2.14 -0.28 20.81
N ALA A 163 -2.88 0.78 21.14
CA ALA A 163 -4.33 0.81 20.94
C ALA A 163 -4.71 0.67 19.45
N LEU A 164 -3.98 1.36 18.56
CA LEU A 164 -4.15 1.21 17.12
C LEU A 164 -3.86 -0.23 16.66
N ALA A 165 -2.77 -0.83 17.14
CA ALA A 165 -2.43 -2.21 16.83
C ALA A 165 -3.56 -3.16 17.27
N LEU A 166 -4.02 -3.03 18.52
CA LEU A 166 -5.12 -3.84 19.05
C LEU A 166 -6.41 -3.67 18.23
N GLY A 167 -6.76 -2.43 17.86
CA GLY A 167 -7.92 -2.16 17.02
C GLY A 167 -7.84 -2.87 15.66
N LEU A 168 -6.67 -2.83 15.02
CA LEU A 168 -6.44 -3.55 13.76
C LEU A 168 -6.53 -5.08 13.93
N TYR A 169 -5.93 -5.63 14.98
CA TYR A 169 -5.98 -7.08 15.28
C TYR A 169 -7.40 -7.56 15.60
N VAL A 170 -8.17 -6.79 16.37
CA VAL A 170 -9.58 -7.12 16.68
C VAL A 170 -10.43 -7.06 15.41
N ALA A 171 -10.26 -6.03 14.58
CA ALA A 171 -10.98 -5.91 13.32
C ALA A 171 -10.64 -7.04 12.34
N GLU A 172 -9.37 -7.47 12.29
CA GLU A 172 -8.94 -8.66 11.55
C GLU A 172 -9.60 -9.93 12.10
N GLY A 173 -9.60 -10.11 13.43
CA GLY A 173 -10.22 -11.26 14.09
C GLY A 173 -11.71 -11.40 13.79
N SER A 174 -12.47 -10.31 13.85
CA SER A 174 -13.90 -10.31 13.51
C SER A 174 -14.16 -10.69 12.05
N ARG A 175 -13.31 -10.22 11.13
CA ARG A 175 -13.40 -10.56 9.70
C ARG A 175 -13.04 -12.02 9.43
N ARG A 176 -12.02 -12.55 10.10
CA ARG A 176 -11.67 -13.98 10.01
C ARG A 176 -12.80 -14.88 10.52
N LYS A 177 -13.48 -14.49 11.60
CA LYS A 177 -14.65 -15.22 12.12
C LYS A 177 -15.81 -15.19 11.11
N ALA A 178 -16.15 -14.02 10.57
CA ALA A 178 -17.18 -13.92 9.54
C ALA A 178 -16.84 -14.75 8.29
N HIS A 179 -15.58 -14.73 7.86
CA HIS A 179 -15.11 -15.54 6.74
C HIS A 179 -15.15 -17.04 7.06
N ALA A 180 -14.79 -17.45 8.28
CA ALA A 180 -14.89 -18.84 8.73
C ALA A 180 -16.34 -19.32 8.82
N GLU A 181 -17.28 -18.47 9.25
CA GLU A 181 -18.71 -18.77 9.25
C GLU A 181 -19.27 -18.90 7.83
N LEU A 182 -18.82 -18.05 6.90
CA LEU A 182 -19.19 -18.16 5.48
C LEU A 182 -18.65 -19.45 4.86
N LEU A 183 -17.42 -19.84 5.18
CA LEU A 183 -16.84 -21.11 4.73
C LEU A 183 -17.53 -22.32 5.39
N ALA A 184 -17.95 -22.22 6.64
CA ALA A 184 -18.69 -23.26 7.33
C ALA A 184 -20.13 -23.42 6.80
N LYS A 185 -20.69 -22.36 6.20
CA LYS A 185 -22.02 -22.35 5.57
C LYS A 185 -21.96 -22.62 4.07
N ALA A 186 -20.78 -22.52 3.45
CA ALA A 186 -20.59 -22.87 2.05
C ALA A 186 -20.85 -24.38 1.86
N PRO A 187 -21.55 -24.78 0.79
CA PRO A 187 -21.73 -26.20 0.48
C PRO A 187 -20.37 -26.86 0.34
N SER A 188 -20.27 -28.10 0.79
CA SER A 188 -19.01 -28.84 0.75
C SER A 188 -18.44 -28.87 -0.67
N GLN A 189 -17.11 -28.92 -0.83
CA GLN A 189 -16.49 -28.99 -2.16
C GLN A 189 -17.05 -30.15 -2.99
N GLU A 190 -17.43 -31.26 -2.33
CA GLU A 190 -18.13 -32.41 -2.93
C GLU A 190 -19.55 -32.10 -3.43
N GLU A 191 -20.30 -31.20 -2.78
CA GLU A 191 -21.63 -30.75 -3.26
C GLU A 191 -21.49 -29.84 -4.47
N ILE A 192 -20.46 -28.97 -4.49
CA ILE A 192 -20.18 -28.11 -5.64
C ILE A 192 -19.80 -28.96 -6.84
N ASP A 193 -18.94 -29.96 -6.67
CA ASP A 193 -18.55 -30.88 -7.74
C ASP A 193 -19.75 -31.71 -8.26
N ARG A 194 -20.67 -32.15 -7.38
CA ARG A 194 -21.91 -32.82 -7.80
C ARG A 194 -22.85 -31.92 -8.59
N LEU A 195 -23.07 -30.69 -8.13
CA LEU A 195 -23.93 -29.72 -8.82
C LEU A 195 -23.36 -29.32 -10.17
N GLN A 196 -22.03 -29.20 -10.27
CA GLN A 196 -21.37 -28.90 -11.53
C GLN A 196 -21.44 -30.09 -12.50
N GLN A 197 -21.32 -31.32 -11.98
CA GLN A 197 -21.51 -32.54 -12.76
C GLN A 197 -22.96 -32.72 -13.24
N GLU A 198 -23.97 -32.37 -12.42
CA GLU A 198 -25.37 -32.34 -12.86
C GLU A 198 -25.62 -31.28 -13.95
N HIS A 199 -25.06 -30.08 -13.80
CA HIS A 199 -25.24 -29.00 -14.75
C HIS A 199 -24.56 -29.29 -16.11
N ASP A 200 -23.40 -29.96 -16.10
CA ASP A 200 -22.73 -30.44 -17.30
C ASP A 200 -23.55 -31.55 -17.99
N LEU A 201 -24.12 -32.48 -17.21
CA LEU A 201 -25.00 -33.53 -17.75
C LEU A 201 -26.26 -32.95 -18.38
N GLU A 202 -26.91 -31.97 -17.77
CA GLU A 202 -28.07 -31.29 -18.37
C GLU A 202 -27.71 -30.59 -19.68
N GLN A 203 -26.55 -29.95 -19.77
CA GLN A 203 -26.06 -29.38 -21.03
C GLN A 203 -25.83 -30.44 -22.10
N TYR A 204 -25.22 -31.59 -21.75
CA TYR A 204 -25.03 -32.71 -22.67
C TYR A 204 -26.35 -33.31 -23.17
N PHE A 205 -27.36 -33.47 -22.30
CA PHE A 205 -28.68 -33.97 -22.68
C PHE A 205 -29.49 -32.96 -23.50
N SER A 206 -29.28 -31.65 -23.31
CA SER A 206 -29.92 -30.61 -24.13
C SER A 206 -29.36 -30.54 -25.56
N ALA A 207 -28.08 -30.86 -25.73
CA ALA A 207 -27.39 -30.82 -27.03
C ALA A 207 -27.71 -32.02 -27.93
N THR A 208 -28.07 -33.16 -27.35
CA THR A 208 -28.42 -34.41 -28.07
C THR A 208 -29.88 -34.49 -28.50
N LYS A 209 -30.71 -33.54 -28.08
CA LYS A 209 -32.15 -33.46 -28.41
C LYS A 209 -32.46 -32.58 -29.64
N LYS A 210 -31.45 -32.11 -30.36
CA LYS A 210 -31.55 -31.43 -31.67
C LYS A 210 -31.02 -32.31 -32.77
#